data_AF-A0A962IVY7-F1
#
_entry.id   AF-A0A962IVY7-F1
#
_cell.length_a   1.000
_cell.length_b   1.000
_cell.length_c   1.000
_cell.angle_alpha   90.00
_cell.angle_beta   90.00
_cell.angle_gamma   90.00
#
_symmetry.space_group_name_H-M   'P 1'
#
loop_
_entity.id
_entity.type
_entity.pdbx_description
1 polymer ?
#
loop_
_entity_poly.entity_id
_entity_poly.type
_entity_poly.pdbx_seq_one_letter_code
_entity_poly.pdbx_strand_id
1 'polypeptide(L)'
;MKTLTLLPRWLFPLAAFRQCLAGLLMVFASAAVTAATTDWQTIEPGGETVCAHGSPYRFFVREADPQKLLVFFQGGGACWSSQNCDLKNRPGFDPFATADDNPATHAAGIFDISNEHNPLQDYSMIFVAYCSGDVHLGNVSRDYPIRDGAGGYDQSLHVEHRGY
;
A
#
# COMPACT_ATOMS: atom_id res chain seq x y z
N MET A 1 -68.08 -53.23 -45.42
CA MET A 1 -68.31 -52.69 -44.06
C MET A 1 -67.71 -53.65 -43.04
N LYS A 2 -66.83 -53.13 -42.17
CA LYS A 2 -66.30 -53.68 -40.90
C LYS A 2 -65.29 -54.85 -40.96
N THR A 3 -64.03 -54.41 -41.08
CA THR A 3 -62.71 -54.95 -40.66
C THR A 3 -62.75 -55.57 -39.24
N LEU A 4 -62.31 -56.82 -39.02
CA LEU A 4 -60.95 -57.29 -38.62
C LEU A 4 -60.39 -56.53 -37.38
N THR A 5 -59.78 -57.07 -36.32
CA THR A 5 -59.42 -58.40 -35.77
C THR A 5 -58.44 -58.10 -34.62
N LEU A 6 -58.39 -58.94 -33.56
CA LEU A 6 -57.19 -59.39 -32.79
C LEU A 6 -56.32 -58.28 -32.12
N LEU A 7 -55.65 -58.38 -30.99
CA LEU A 7 -55.36 -59.36 -29.93
C LEU A 7 -54.63 -58.53 -28.82
N PRO A 8 -54.10 -59.13 -27.73
CA PRO A 8 -53.91 -58.48 -26.43
C PRO A 8 -52.43 -58.14 -26.15
N ARG A 9 -52.19 -57.55 -24.97
CA ARG A 9 -51.14 -57.89 -23.99
C ARG A 9 -50.65 -56.63 -23.24
N TRP A 10 -50.95 -56.62 -21.95
CA TRP A 10 -50.11 -56.18 -20.82
C TRP A 10 -48.86 -55.38 -21.17
N LEU A 11 -48.83 -54.08 -20.82
CA LEU A 11 -47.61 -53.39 -20.39
C LEU A 11 -47.98 -52.27 -19.39
N PHE A 12 -47.28 -52.30 -18.26
CA PHE A 12 -47.25 -51.30 -17.19
C PHE A 12 -46.95 -49.89 -17.73
N PRO A 13 -47.56 -48.81 -17.21
CA PRO A 13 -47.10 -47.47 -17.52
C PRO A 13 -45.80 -47.20 -16.77
N LEU A 14 -44.73 -47.05 -17.55
CA LEU A 14 -43.47 -46.42 -17.16
C LEU A 14 -43.76 -45.04 -16.56
N ALA A 15 -43.50 -44.88 -15.26
CA ALA A 15 -43.44 -43.57 -14.64
C ALA A 15 -42.32 -42.76 -15.31
N ALA A 16 -42.68 -41.57 -15.76
CA ALA A 16 -41.84 -40.65 -16.52
C ALA A 16 -40.54 -40.31 -15.78
N PHE A 17 -39.41 -40.84 -16.26
CA PHE A 17 -38.10 -40.26 -15.98
C PHE A 17 -37.88 -39.11 -16.95
N ARG A 18 -38.46 -37.96 -16.63
CA ARG A 18 -38.23 -36.70 -17.34
C ARG A 18 -36.84 -36.22 -16.93
N GLN A 19 -35.84 -36.47 -17.78
CA GLN A 19 -34.49 -35.93 -17.63
C GLN A 19 -34.54 -34.40 -17.62
N CYS A 20 -34.50 -33.80 -16.44
CA CYS A 20 -34.01 -32.44 -16.30
C CYS A 20 -32.49 -32.49 -16.43
N LEU A 21 -31.98 -32.33 -17.67
CA LEU A 21 -30.64 -31.79 -17.89
C LEU A 21 -30.66 -30.35 -17.37
N ALA A 22 -30.53 -30.19 -16.05
CA ALA A 22 -30.13 -28.92 -15.45
C ALA A 22 -28.66 -28.73 -15.85
N GLY A 23 -28.46 -27.96 -16.93
CA GLY A 23 -27.14 -27.50 -17.33
C GLY A 23 -26.49 -26.77 -16.17
N LEU A 24 -25.49 -27.40 -15.57
CA LEU A 24 -24.57 -26.74 -14.66
C LEU A 24 -23.66 -25.84 -15.51
N LEU A 25 -24.15 -24.65 -15.87
CA LEU A 25 -23.30 -23.55 -16.29
C LEU A 25 -22.43 -23.20 -15.08
N MET A 26 -21.20 -23.72 -15.06
CA MET A 26 -20.16 -23.17 -14.19
C MET A 26 -19.94 -21.72 -14.64
N VAL A 27 -20.57 -20.79 -13.93
CA VAL A 27 -20.25 -19.37 -14.01
C VAL A 27 -18.86 -19.24 -13.39
N PHE A 28 -17.82 -19.32 -14.21
CA PHE A 28 -16.51 -18.83 -13.83
C PHE A 28 -16.67 -17.33 -13.60
N ALA A 29 -16.79 -16.93 -12.33
CA ALA A 29 -16.66 -15.54 -11.94
C ALA A 29 -15.23 -15.11 -12.32
N SER A 30 -15.09 -14.45 -13.46
CA SER A 30 -13.84 -13.81 -13.83
C SER A 30 -13.63 -12.69 -12.82
N ALA A 31 -12.70 -12.88 -11.89
CA ALA A 31 -12.17 -11.77 -11.12
C ALA A 31 -11.61 -10.78 -12.15
N ALA A 32 -12.20 -9.60 -12.25
CA ALA A 32 -11.60 -8.53 -13.01
C ALA A 32 -10.28 -8.20 -12.30
N VAL A 33 -9.15 -8.54 -12.93
CA VAL A 33 -7.87 -7.95 -12.57
C VAL A 33 -8.04 -6.48 -12.94
N THR A 34 -8.25 -5.62 -11.95
CA THR A 34 -8.08 -4.19 -12.11
C THR A 34 -6.67 -4.00 -12.65
N ALA A 35 -6.56 -3.42 -13.84
CA ALA A 35 -5.28 -3.07 -14.41
C ALA A 35 -4.53 -2.21 -13.38
N ALA A 36 -3.32 -2.63 -13.00
CA ALA A 36 -2.44 -1.86 -12.16
C ALA A 36 -2.33 -0.45 -12.78
N THR A 37 -2.74 0.57 -12.02
CA THR A 37 -2.46 1.94 -12.41
C THR A 37 -0.94 2.08 -12.32
N THR A 38 -0.27 2.39 -13.42
CA THR A 38 1.18 2.67 -13.43
C THR A 38 1.55 3.93 -12.63
N ASP A 39 0.53 4.64 -12.13
CA ASP A 39 0.64 5.86 -11.36
C ASP A 39 0.95 5.56 -9.88
N TRP A 40 1.70 6.46 -9.26
CA TRP A 40 2.01 6.40 -7.85
C TRP A 40 0.79 6.76 -6.99
N GLN A 41 0.44 5.87 -6.08
CA GLN A 41 -0.60 6.02 -5.09
C GLN A 41 -0.01 6.49 -3.77
N THR A 42 -0.62 7.50 -3.15
CA THR A 42 -0.32 7.92 -1.78
C THR A 42 -1.10 7.06 -0.79
N ILE A 43 -0.40 6.44 0.15
CA ILE A 43 -1.01 5.65 1.21
C ILE A 43 -0.80 6.37 2.55
N GLU A 44 -1.91 6.57 3.28
CA GLU A 44 -1.91 7.02 4.67
C GLU A 44 -2.33 5.84 5.55
N PRO A 45 -1.39 5.12 6.19
CA PRO A 45 -1.71 3.90 6.94
C PRO A 45 -2.54 4.16 8.21
N GLY A 46 -2.50 5.38 8.75
CA GLY A 46 -3.18 5.74 9.99
C GLY A 46 -2.64 4.97 11.20
N GLY A 47 -3.47 4.76 12.23
CA GLY A 47 -3.03 4.07 13.44
C GLY A 47 -2.00 4.88 14.24
N GLU A 48 -0.91 4.23 14.66
CA GLU A 48 0.16 4.85 15.45
C GLU A 48 1.29 5.46 14.60
N THR A 49 1.28 5.28 13.28
CA THR A 49 2.34 5.80 12.40
C THR A 49 2.21 7.31 12.25
N VAL A 50 3.27 8.05 12.58
CA VAL A 50 3.24 9.51 12.63
C VAL A 50 4.65 10.06 12.41
N CYS A 51 4.73 11.23 11.76
CA CYS A 51 6.01 11.92 11.57
C CYS A 51 6.49 12.58 12.87
N ALA A 52 7.76 12.98 12.88
CA ALA A 52 8.48 13.50 14.05
C ALA A 52 7.74 14.60 14.83
N HIS A 53 6.98 15.45 14.16
CA HIS A 53 6.25 16.57 14.77
C HIS A 53 4.72 16.38 14.75
N GLY A 54 4.25 15.14 14.70
CA GLY A 54 2.85 14.79 14.85
C GLY A 54 2.01 14.87 13.56
N SER A 55 2.61 15.21 12.41
CA SER A 55 1.89 15.20 11.14
C SER A 55 1.62 13.77 10.65
N PRO A 56 0.56 13.53 9.86
CA PRO A 56 0.28 12.21 9.30
C PRO A 56 1.48 11.65 8.52
N TYR A 57 1.76 10.36 8.73
CA TYR A 57 2.72 9.61 7.93
C TYR A 57 2.12 9.25 6.55
N ARG A 58 2.96 9.19 5.52
CA ARG A 58 2.61 8.76 4.17
C ARG A 58 3.71 7.90 3.57
N PHE A 59 3.33 6.97 2.72
CA PHE A 59 4.27 6.28 1.82
C PHE A 59 3.62 6.14 0.44
N PHE A 60 4.41 5.78 -0.58
CA PHE A 60 3.93 5.75 -1.96
C PHE A 60 4.07 4.36 -2.57
N VAL A 61 3.06 3.95 -3.33
CA VAL A 61 3.01 2.63 -3.98
C VAL A 61 2.79 2.82 -5.47
N ARG A 62 3.57 2.12 -6.28
CA ARG A 62 3.32 1.95 -7.70
C ARG A 62 3.17 0.47 -7.99
N GLU A 63 2.04 0.08 -8.56
CA GLU A 63 1.79 -1.30 -8.97
C GLU A 63 2.30 -1.51 -10.41
N ALA A 64 3.05 -2.60 -10.63
CA ALA A 64 3.49 -3.04 -11.95
C ALA A 64 3.54 -4.58 -12.00
N ASP A 65 4.68 -5.22 -12.27
CA ASP A 65 4.80 -6.67 -12.16
C ASP A 65 4.71 -7.10 -10.68
N PRO A 66 3.67 -7.87 -10.27
CA PRO A 66 3.49 -8.28 -8.88
C PRO A 66 4.51 -9.35 -8.44
N GLN A 67 5.30 -9.92 -9.35
CA GLN A 67 6.38 -10.87 -9.03
C GLN A 67 7.72 -10.17 -8.80
N LYS A 68 7.80 -8.84 -9.00
CA LYS A 68 9.01 -8.03 -8.84
C LYS A 68 8.72 -6.86 -7.91
N LEU A 69 9.38 -6.83 -6.75
CA LEU A 69 9.14 -5.80 -5.73
C LEU A 69 10.43 -5.05 -5.41
N LEU A 70 10.36 -3.73 -5.48
CA LEU A 70 11.32 -2.81 -4.89
C LEU A 70 10.69 -2.18 -3.64
N VAL A 71 11.38 -2.27 -2.51
CA VAL A 71 11.08 -1.45 -1.32
C VAL A 71 12.24 -0.49 -1.13
N PHE A 72 11.97 0.80 -1.28
CA PHE A 72 12.97 1.85 -1.16
C PHE A 72 12.73 2.66 0.12
N PHE A 73 13.77 2.85 0.92
CA PHE A 73 13.73 3.65 2.13
C PHE A 73 14.36 5.02 1.86
N GLN A 74 13.57 6.09 1.93
CA GLN A 74 14.06 7.46 1.78
C GLN A 74 15.12 7.75 2.85
N GLY A 75 16.22 8.41 2.46
CA GLY A 75 17.24 8.88 3.39
C GLY A 75 16.96 10.31 3.88
N GLY A 76 17.97 10.93 4.50
CA GLY A 76 17.93 12.35 4.86
C GLY A 76 18.17 12.60 6.34
N GLY A 77 19.38 12.34 6.85
CA GLY A 77 19.77 12.71 8.22
C GLY A 77 19.02 11.98 9.34
N ALA A 78 19.16 12.49 10.57
CA ALA A 78 18.55 11.94 11.78
C ALA A 78 18.58 12.99 12.92
N CYS A 79 17.82 12.75 14.00
CA CYS A 79 17.82 13.59 15.19
C CYS A 79 17.72 12.77 16.49
N TRP A 80 18.30 13.30 17.57
CA TRP A 80 18.41 12.61 18.87
C TRP A 80 18.52 13.58 20.06
N SER A 81 18.20 14.86 19.84
CA SER A 81 18.26 15.91 20.84
C SER A 81 17.37 17.08 20.42
N SER A 82 16.98 17.95 21.36
CA SER A 82 16.24 19.18 21.04
C SER A 82 17.01 20.08 20.06
N GLN A 83 18.34 20.07 20.11
CA GLN A 83 19.17 20.86 19.21
C GLN A 83 18.98 20.51 17.74
N ASN A 84 18.88 19.21 17.39
CA ASN A 84 18.78 18.76 16.01
C ASN A 84 17.41 18.20 15.61
N CYS A 85 16.45 18.11 16.55
CA CYS A 85 15.06 17.75 16.25
C CYS A 85 14.12 18.97 16.13
N ASP A 86 14.46 20.11 16.75
CA ASP A 86 13.58 21.30 16.76
C ASP A 86 13.50 21.94 15.37
N LEU A 87 12.27 22.15 14.87
CA LEU A 87 12.01 22.85 13.61
C LEU A 87 12.62 24.25 13.56
N LYS A 88 12.76 24.92 14.72
CA LYS A 88 13.40 26.24 14.83
C LYS A 88 14.89 26.20 14.45
N ASN A 89 15.53 25.04 14.62
CA ASN A 89 16.95 24.84 14.33
C ASN A 89 17.21 24.27 12.92
N ARG A 90 16.18 24.12 12.09
CA ARG A 90 16.26 23.55 10.74
C ARG A 90 16.91 22.16 10.77
N PRO A 91 16.16 21.13 11.21
CA PRO A 91 16.72 19.80 11.40
C PRO A 91 17.31 19.25 10.10
N GLY A 92 18.29 18.35 10.22
CA GLY A 92 18.98 17.75 9.07
C GLY A 92 18.19 16.67 8.33
N PHE A 93 16.90 16.53 8.63
CA PHE A 93 15.95 15.62 8.00
C PHE A 93 14.68 16.38 7.63
N ASP A 94 13.88 15.83 6.71
CA ASP A 94 12.53 16.35 6.46
C ASP A 94 11.59 15.83 7.54
N PRO A 95 11.00 16.67 8.41
CA PRO A 95 10.12 16.21 9.47
C PRO A 95 8.68 15.94 9.01
N PHE A 96 8.41 16.02 7.70
CA PHE A 96 7.08 15.86 7.12
C PHE A 96 7.11 14.83 5.99
N ALA A 97 6.00 14.11 5.80
CA ALA A 97 5.76 13.28 4.63
C ALA A 97 4.64 13.93 3.80
N THR A 98 5.01 14.65 2.74
CA THR A 98 4.12 15.48 1.93
C THR A 98 3.89 14.89 0.54
N ALA A 99 3.09 15.57 -0.29
CA ALA A 99 2.92 15.15 -1.68
C ALA A 99 4.20 15.28 -2.51
N ASP A 100 5.13 16.17 -2.11
CA ASP A 100 6.39 16.40 -2.81
C ASP A 100 7.35 15.22 -2.68
N ASP A 101 7.21 14.38 -1.65
CA ASP A 101 7.97 13.14 -1.47
C ASP A 101 7.57 12.02 -2.44
N ASN A 102 6.46 12.18 -3.17
CA ASN A 102 6.02 11.18 -4.14
C ASN A 102 7.05 11.09 -5.29
N PRO A 103 7.62 9.91 -5.61
CA PRO A 103 8.61 9.79 -6.68
C PRO A 103 8.13 10.28 -8.06
N ALA A 104 6.82 10.43 -8.29
CA ALA A 104 6.26 11.04 -9.48
C ALA A 104 6.60 12.54 -9.65
N THR A 105 6.82 13.29 -8.57
CA THR A 105 7.13 14.75 -8.62
C THR A 105 8.57 15.02 -9.07
N HIS A 106 9.47 14.08 -8.78
CA HIS A 106 10.90 14.18 -9.01
C HIS A 106 11.46 12.88 -9.61
N ALA A 107 10.81 12.39 -10.67
CA ALA A 107 11.20 11.15 -11.33
C ALA A 107 12.64 11.23 -11.88
N ALA A 108 13.55 10.50 -11.24
CA ALA A 108 14.96 10.45 -11.57
C ALA A 108 15.58 9.11 -11.13
N GLY A 109 16.73 8.76 -11.71
CA GLY A 109 17.45 7.54 -11.37
C GLY A 109 16.58 6.30 -11.53
N ILE A 110 16.47 5.48 -10.47
CA ILE A 110 15.65 4.27 -10.48
C ILE A 110 14.13 4.53 -10.54
N PHE A 111 13.69 5.77 -10.27
CA PHE A 111 12.28 6.17 -10.32
C PHE A 111 11.90 6.80 -11.66
N ASP A 112 12.86 7.07 -12.54
CA ASP A 112 12.56 7.40 -13.93
C ASP A 112 12.16 6.11 -14.68
N ILE A 113 10.87 5.81 -14.63
CA ILE A 113 10.27 4.65 -15.29
C ILE A 113 10.10 4.84 -16.80
N SER A 114 10.35 6.04 -17.32
CA SER A 114 10.32 6.33 -18.76
C SER A 114 11.64 5.98 -19.45
N ASN A 115 12.71 5.84 -18.67
CA ASN A 115 14.01 5.44 -19.16
C ASN A 115 14.06 3.94 -19.46
N GLU A 116 14.13 3.58 -20.73
CA GLU A 116 14.23 2.20 -21.22
C GLU A 116 15.47 1.42 -20.69
N HIS A 117 16.48 2.12 -20.17
CA HIS A 117 17.66 1.51 -19.56
C HIS A 117 17.51 1.28 -18.05
N ASN A 118 16.38 1.66 -17.44
CA ASN A 118 16.13 1.44 -16.02
C ASN A 118 15.78 -0.04 -15.78
N PRO A 119 16.65 -0.84 -15.13
CA PRO A 119 16.41 -2.27 -14.93
C PRO A 119 15.24 -2.57 -13.97
N LEU A 120 14.70 -1.54 -13.32
CA LEU A 120 13.59 -1.63 -12.36
C LEU A 120 12.28 -1.04 -12.92
N GLN A 121 12.23 -0.61 -14.18
CA GLN A 121 11.07 0.10 -14.73
C GLN A 121 9.73 -0.67 -14.62
N ASP A 122 9.77 -2.01 -14.63
CA ASP A 122 8.61 -2.88 -14.55
C ASP A 122 8.33 -3.43 -13.14
N TYR A 123 9.13 -3.06 -12.14
CA TYR A 123 8.93 -3.49 -10.75
C TYR A 123 7.73 -2.79 -10.13
N SER A 124 6.95 -3.52 -9.33
CA SER A 124 6.10 -2.88 -8.33
C SER A 124 7.00 -2.22 -7.28
N MET A 125 6.68 -1.00 -6.87
CA MET A 125 7.55 -0.20 -5.99
C MET A 125 6.79 0.30 -4.77
N ILE A 126 7.43 0.20 -3.61
CA ILE A 126 7.02 0.86 -2.37
C ILE A 126 8.12 1.84 -2.01
N PHE A 127 7.78 3.12 -1.96
CA PHE A 127 8.64 4.18 -1.46
C PHE A 127 8.23 4.52 -0.02
N VAL A 128 9.06 4.11 0.93
CA VAL A 128 8.90 4.39 2.35
C VAL A 128 9.45 5.77 2.62
N ALA A 129 8.56 6.76 2.76
CA ALA A 129 8.97 8.13 3.09
C ALA A 129 9.59 8.16 4.50
N TYR A 130 10.47 9.11 4.74
CA TYR A 130 11.24 9.24 5.97
C TYR A 130 10.99 10.61 6.60
N CYS A 131 10.17 10.63 7.64
CA CYS A 131 9.84 11.86 8.37
C CYS A 131 9.99 11.75 9.90
N SER A 132 10.60 10.67 10.39
CA SER A 132 10.70 10.32 11.81
C SER A 132 12.06 10.66 12.44
N GLY A 133 13.07 10.99 11.63
CA GLY A 133 14.39 11.37 12.14
C GLY A 133 15.16 10.23 12.85
N ASP A 134 14.73 8.98 12.71
CA ASP A 134 15.19 7.80 13.45
C ASP A 134 15.89 6.73 12.58
N VAL A 135 16.21 7.05 11.33
CA VAL A 135 16.85 6.14 10.36
C VAL A 135 16.06 4.85 10.13
N HIS A 136 14.72 4.90 10.23
CA HIS A 136 13.81 3.76 10.08
C HIS A 136 13.98 2.67 11.16
N LEU A 137 14.45 3.04 12.35
CA LEU A 137 14.67 2.10 13.47
C LEU A 137 13.83 2.43 14.73
N GLY A 138 13.13 3.57 14.72
CA GLY A 138 12.39 4.05 15.87
C GLY A 138 11.00 3.41 15.99
N ASN A 139 10.61 3.10 17.22
CA ASN A 139 9.21 2.89 17.57
C ASN A 139 8.93 3.47 18.96
N VAL A 140 9.11 4.79 19.08
CA VAL A 140 9.00 5.45 20.38
C VAL A 140 8.75 6.95 20.30
N SER A 141 8.09 7.49 21.32
CA SER A 141 7.95 8.93 21.54
C SER A 141 9.00 9.42 22.54
N ARG A 142 9.55 10.61 22.34
CA ARG A 142 10.62 11.18 23.19
C ARG A 142 10.38 12.65 23.46
N ASP A 143 10.52 13.04 24.73
CA ASP A 143 10.61 14.44 25.14
C ASP A 143 12.07 14.82 25.34
N TYR A 144 12.61 15.66 24.46
CA TYR A 144 13.96 16.17 24.55
C TYR A 144 13.98 17.49 25.32
N PRO A 145 14.79 17.63 26.39
CA PRO A 145 14.85 18.86 27.16
C PRO A 145 15.45 20.00 26.32
N ILE A 146 14.83 21.18 26.36
CA ILE A 146 15.28 22.39 25.67
C ILE A 146 16.06 23.23 26.68
N ARG A 147 17.28 23.66 26.30
CA ARG A 147 18.09 24.53 27.15
C ARG A 147 17.59 25.97 27.02
N ASP A 148 17.26 26.60 28.15
CA ASP A 148 16.87 28.01 28.20
C ASP A 148 18.10 28.95 28.09
N GLY A 149 17.83 30.25 27.97
CA GLY A 149 18.87 31.28 27.88
C GLY A 149 19.66 31.52 29.19
N ALA A 150 19.17 31.03 30.33
CA ALA A 150 19.80 31.09 31.64
C ALA A 150 20.61 29.82 31.98
N GLY A 151 20.55 28.79 31.14
CA GLY A 151 21.22 27.51 31.31
C GLY A 151 20.39 26.42 32.00
N GLY A 152 19.10 26.65 32.26
CA GLY A 152 18.13 25.66 32.75
C GLY A 152 17.42 24.86 31.63
N TYR A 153 16.47 24.01 32.01
CA TYR A 153 15.71 23.10 31.13
C TYR A 153 14.22 23.06 31.52
N ASP A 154 13.54 24.20 31.48
CA ASP A 154 12.13 24.33 31.87
C ASP A 154 11.12 23.88 30.79
N GLN A 155 11.60 23.62 29.57
CA GLN A 155 10.80 23.20 28.43
C GLN A 155 11.31 21.89 27.83
N SER A 156 10.43 21.18 27.12
CA SER A 156 10.77 20.00 26.33
C SER A 156 10.18 20.07 24.92
N LEU A 157 10.88 19.45 23.98
CA LEU A 157 10.40 19.19 22.63
C LEU A 157 9.93 17.74 22.56
N HIS A 158 8.65 17.54 22.29
CA HIS A 158 8.11 16.22 22.00
C HIS A 158 8.42 15.83 20.56
N VAL A 159 8.91 14.61 20.35
CA VAL A 159 9.27 14.05 19.03
C VAL A 159 8.81 12.61 18.92
N GLU A 160 8.18 12.28 17.80
CA GLU A 160 7.75 10.93 17.46
C GLU A 160 8.77 10.22 16.55
N HIS A 161 9.37 9.14 17.05
CA HIS A 161 10.21 8.25 16.25
C HIS A 161 9.41 6.99 15.91
N ARG A 162 8.37 7.16 15.07
CA ARG A 162 7.35 6.13 14.72
C ARG A 162 6.89 6.23 13.25
N GLY A 163 7.84 6.24 12.33
CA GLY A 163 7.58 6.41 10.89
C GLY A 163 7.11 5.16 10.14
N TYR A 164 6.78 4.05 10.81
CA TYR A 164 6.34 2.79 10.19
C TYR A 164 5.47 1.94 11.14
#